data_AF-A0A535XNX0-F1
#
_entry.id   AF-A0A535XNX0-F1
#
_cell.length_a   1.000
_cell.length_b   1.000
_cell.length_c   1.000
_cell.angle_alpha   90.00
_cell.angle_beta   90.00
_cell.angle_gamma   90.00
#
_symmetry.space_group_name_H-M   'P 1'
#
loop_
_entity.id
_entity.type
_entity.pdbx_description
1 polymer ?
#
loop_
_entity_poly.entity_id
_entity_poly.type
_entity_poly.pdbx_seq_one_letter_code
_entity_poly.pdbx_strand_id
1 'polypeptide(L)'
;MQIDFLANVLGGEGPLHSLLIVLALLGMVLAVLIWAMEFSGWTISRHGFVRNNVPWNSTTIALIAISAAIYIAGRPIQFQFIPGIGGFNPTLSLAPIFATLFGLPGAIGVTFSMPIGDAISGALTLGSVAGFLSHTFVTWLPYKMVRTPDFKIPAAVASYYLWSIIVGPVIHAIVIPGWLDFTHVVPTAVAWGGVTPAILLNHGLTSAVVAAILMPILYPVVKARGLYWKDRYLPADQQPEPRKSVPSARPA
;
A
#
# COMPACT_ATOMS: atom_id res chain seq x y z
N MET A 1 8.14 -25.02 14.91
CA MET A 1 9.23 -24.48 14.07
C MET A 1 9.99 -23.46 14.90
N GLN A 2 11.29 -23.65 15.14
CA GLN A 2 12.07 -22.72 15.97
C GLN A 2 12.23 -21.38 15.23
N ILE A 3 11.89 -20.26 15.88
CA ILE A 3 11.98 -18.91 15.32
C ILE A 3 13.42 -18.59 14.89
N ASP A 4 14.40 -19.11 15.64
CA ASP A 4 15.83 -18.92 15.36
C ASP A 4 16.26 -19.56 14.04
N PHE A 5 15.69 -20.73 13.70
CA PHE A 5 15.95 -21.36 12.39
C PHE A 5 15.46 -20.47 11.24
N LEU A 6 14.25 -19.91 11.37
CA LEU A 6 13.71 -19.00 10.35
C LEU A 6 14.50 -17.71 10.28
N ALA A 7 14.91 -17.15 11.42
CA ALA A 7 15.75 -15.97 11.45
C ALA A 7 17.06 -16.22 10.71
N ASN A 8 17.73 -17.35 10.94
CA ASN A 8 18.99 -17.68 10.29
C ASN A 8 18.87 -17.83 8.77
N VAL A 9 17.74 -18.31 8.27
CA VAL A 9 17.47 -18.44 6.83
C VAL A 9 17.03 -17.11 6.20
N LEU A 10 16.25 -16.30 6.92
CA LEU A 10 15.59 -15.11 6.37
C LEU A 10 16.35 -13.80 6.56
N GLY A 11 17.43 -13.78 7.34
CA GLY A 11 18.34 -12.63 7.40
C GLY A 11 18.88 -12.25 8.78
N GLY A 12 18.60 -13.00 9.84
CA GLY A 12 18.94 -12.66 11.23
C GLY A 12 20.41 -12.81 11.62
N GLU A 13 21.11 -13.86 11.17
CA GLU A 13 22.53 -14.09 11.57
C GLU A 13 23.42 -14.56 10.40
N GLY A 14 22.92 -14.49 9.17
CA GLY A 14 23.63 -14.93 7.97
C GLY A 14 24.53 -13.87 7.34
N PRO A 15 25.37 -14.23 6.33
CA PRO A 15 26.26 -13.29 5.64
C PRO A 15 25.53 -12.16 4.89
N LEU A 16 24.23 -12.32 4.64
CA LEU A 16 23.38 -11.32 4.00
C LEU A 16 22.78 -10.31 4.98
N HIS A 17 22.93 -10.51 6.29
CA HIS A 17 22.29 -9.68 7.32
C HIS A 17 22.60 -8.18 7.15
N SER A 18 23.88 -7.81 7.07
CA SER A 18 24.28 -6.42 6.88
C SER A 18 23.77 -5.82 5.57
N LEU A 19 23.72 -6.63 4.50
CA LEU A 19 23.16 -6.20 3.23
C LEU A 19 21.65 -5.93 3.36
N LEU A 20 20.91 -6.81 4.04
CA LEU A 20 19.47 -6.67 4.25
C LEU A 20 19.13 -5.44 5.10
N ILE A 21 19.94 -5.13 6.12
CA ILE A 21 19.81 -3.89 6.90
C ILE A 21 20.03 -2.67 5.99
N VAL A 22 21.09 -2.67 5.18
CA VAL A 22 21.35 -1.56 4.24
C VAL A 22 20.19 -1.39 3.26
N LEU A 23 19.68 -2.48 2.70
CA LEU A 23 18.51 -2.45 1.80
C LEU A 23 17.25 -1.92 2.51
N ALA A 24 17.04 -2.29 3.77
CA ALA A 24 15.93 -1.79 4.57
C ALA A 24 16.03 -0.27 4.78
N LEU A 25 17.21 0.24 5.17
CA LEU A 25 17.44 1.67 5.36
C LEU A 25 17.30 2.46 4.06
N LEU A 26 17.83 1.93 2.95
CA LEU A 26 17.63 2.51 1.62
C LEU A 26 16.14 2.51 1.24
N GLY A 27 15.41 1.46 1.59
CA GLY A 27 13.96 1.39 1.42
C GLY A 27 13.23 2.49 2.20
N MET A 28 13.61 2.77 3.44
CA MET A 28 13.02 3.86 4.23
C MET A 28 13.27 5.23 3.59
N VAL A 29 14.51 5.49 3.17
CA VAL A 29 14.87 6.74 2.48
C VAL A 29 14.09 6.86 1.17
N LEU A 30 14.02 5.79 0.39
CA LEU A 30 13.28 5.75 -0.87
C LEU A 30 11.79 6.01 -0.67
N ALA A 31 11.18 5.45 0.36
CA ALA A 31 9.77 5.70 0.69
C ALA A 31 9.51 7.19 0.97
N VAL A 32 10.38 7.84 1.74
CA VAL A 32 10.29 9.29 2.01
C VAL A 32 10.43 10.08 0.71
N LEU A 33 11.42 9.76 -0.12
CA LEU A 33 11.64 10.42 -1.40
C LEU A 33 10.45 10.25 -2.35
N ILE A 34 9.85 9.06 -2.40
CA ILE A 34 8.65 8.78 -3.19
C ILE A 34 7.50 9.69 -2.74
N TRP A 35 7.21 9.77 -1.45
CA TRP A 35 6.11 10.62 -0.97
C TRP A 35 6.40 12.10 -1.14
N ALA A 36 7.63 12.55 -0.89
CA ALA A 36 8.03 13.93 -1.15
C ALA A 36 7.81 14.29 -2.63
N MET A 37 8.20 13.40 -3.54
CA MET A 37 7.98 13.57 -4.98
C MET A 37 6.48 13.60 -5.30
N GLU A 38 5.69 12.63 -4.85
CA GLU A 38 4.25 12.57 -5.13
C GLU A 38 3.51 13.80 -4.58
N PHE A 39 3.83 14.27 -3.37
CA PHE A 39 3.20 15.48 -2.83
C PHE A 39 3.68 16.77 -3.51
N SER A 40 4.88 16.79 -4.10
CA SER A 40 5.35 17.92 -4.91
C SER A 40 4.65 18.03 -6.27
N GLY A 41 3.71 17.12 -6.57
CA GLY A 41 2.97 17.10 -7.83
C GLY A 41 3.71 16.37 -8.95
N TRP A 42 4.73 15.58 -8.63
CA TRP A 42 5.56 14.85 -9.59
C TRP A 42 5.44 13.33 -9.36
N THR A 43 5.66 12.56 -10.41
CA THR A 43 5.66 11.10 -10.37
C THR A 43 6.65 10.55 -11.38
N ILE A 44 7.11 9.32 -11.13
CA ILE A 44 7.84 8.51 -12.10
C ILE A 44 6.87 7.88 -13.10
N SER A 45 7.21 7.99 -14.38
CA SER A 45 6.60 7.27 -15.51
C SER A 45 7.71 6.57 -16.30
N ARG A 46 7.35 5.78 -17.32
CA ARG A 46 8.33 5.10 -18.19
C ARG A 46 9.23 6.07 -18.96
N HIS A 47 8.77 7.29 -19.18
CA HIS A 47 9.49 8.35 -19.90
C HIS A 47 10.20 9.33 -18.96
N GLY A 48 10.32 9.00 -17.66
CA GLY A 48 10.96 9.85 -16.65
C GLY A 48 9.96 10.52 -15.70
N PHE A 49 10.33 11.69 -15.17
CA PHE A 49 9.50 12.45 -14.24
C PHE A 49 8.40 13.20 -14.97
N VAL A 50 7.16 12.96 -14.59
CA VAL A 50 5.96 13.62 -15.14
C VAL A 50 5.12 14.20 -14.00
N ARG A 51 4.22 15.14 -14.29
CA ARG A 51 3.30 15.67 -13.28
C ARG A 51 2.29 14.61 -12.87
N ASN A 52 2.05 14.46 -11.56
CA ASN A 52 0.90 13.69 -11.10
C ASN A 52 -0.33 14.60 -11.21
N ASN A 53 -1.11 14.45 -12.27
CA ASN A 53 -2.28 15.31 -12.52
C ASN A 53 -3.47 14.91 -11.63
N VAL A 54 -3.24 14.79 -10.32
CA VAL A 54 -4.25 14.41 -9.35
C VAL A 54 -5.17 15.60 -9.09
N PRO A 55 -6.47 15.51 -9.41
CA PRO A 55 -7.40 16.57 -9.07
C PRO A 55 -7.66 16.53 -7.56
N TRP A 56 -7.21 17.53 -6.82
CA TRP A 56 -7.47 17.67 -5.38
C TRP A 56 -8.90 18.17 -5.10
N ASN A 57 -9.89 17.44 -5.62
CA ASN A 57 -11.32 17.72 -5.42
C ASN A 57 -11.92 16.90 -4.26
N SER A 58 -13.17 17.19 -3.93
CA SER A 58 -13.90 16.53 -2.85
C SER A 58 -13.91 15.01 -2.97
N THR A 59 -14.02 14.45 -4.17
CA THR A 59 -14.00 12.99 -4.36
C THR A 59 -12.62 12.40 -4.06
N THR A 60 -11.54 13.07 -4.44
CA THR A 60 -10.18 12.61 -4.12
C THR A 60 -9.96 12.58 -2.62
N ILE A 61 -10.37 13.64 -1.91
CA ILE A 61 -10.29 13.70 -0.45
C ILE A 61 -11.15 12.61 0.20
N ALA A 62 -12.37 12.40 -0.32
CA ALA A 62 -13.26 11.34 0.17
C ALA A 62 -12.67 9.94 -0.04
N LEU A 63 -12.01 9.68 -1.18
CA LEU A 63 -11.34 8.40 -1.44
C LEU A 63 -10.19 8.16 -0.46
N ILE A 64 -9.37 9.18 -0.17
CA ILE A 64 -8.31 9.08 0.86
C ILE A 64 -8.93 8.70 2.20
N ALA A 65 -9.96 9.43 2.64
CA ALA A 65 -10.61 9.22 3.92
C ALA A 65 -11.27 7.83 4.03
N ILE A 66 -12.00 7.40 3.00
CA ILE A 66 -12.68 6.10 2.98
C ILE A 66 -11.66 4.95 2.94
N SER A 67 -10.61 5.07 2.11
CA SER A 67 -9.55 4.06 2.08
C SER A 67 -8.85 3.94 3.44
N ALA A 68 -8.54 5.06 4.09
CA ALA A 68 -7.98 5.08 5.45
C ALA A 68 -8.92 4.44 6.47
N ALA A 69 -10.20 4.85 6.47
CA ALA A 69 -11.19 4.39 7.44
C ALA A 69 -11.46 2.89 7.31
N ILE A 70 -11.70 2.38 6.09
CA ILE A 70 -11.95 0.95 5.87
C ILE A 70 -10.70 0.13 6.25
N TYR A 71 -9.51 0.60 5.86
CA TYR A 71 -8.29 -0.13 6.13
C TYR A 71 -8.01 -0.24 7.64
N ILE A 72 -8.19 0.84 8.40
CA ILE A 72 -7.98 0.79 9.86
C ILE A 72 -9.11 0.06 10.57
N ALA A 73 -10.37 0.29 10.20
CA ALA A 73 -11.52 -0.38 10.82
C ALA A 73 -11.48 -1.90 10.64
N GLY A 74 -10.94 -2.39 9.52
CA GLY A 74 -10.81 -3.81 9.27
C GLY A 74 -9.57 -4.47 9.90
N ARG A 75 -8.57 -3.72 10.37
CA ARG A 75 -7.34 -4.31 10.96
C ARG A 75 -7.60 -5.25 12.14
N PRO A 76 -8.55 -5.00 13.06
CA PRO A 76 -8.85 -5.94 14.14
C PRO A 76 -9.44 -7.27 13.68
N ILE A 77 -9.96 -7.34 12.46
CA ILE A 77 -10.57 -8.56 11.89
C ILE A 77 -9.43 -9.46 11.39
N GLN A 78 -8.83 -10.23 12.29
CA GLN A 78 -7.78 -11.19 11.96
C GLN A 78 -7.98 -12.52 12.66
N PHE A 79 -7.66 -13.59 11.94
CA PHE A 79 -7.53 -14.92 12.52
C PHE A 79 -6.09 -15.10 12.99
N GLN A 80 -5.85 -14.93 14.28
CA GLN A 80 -4.50 -14.96 14.86
C GLN A 80 -3.92 -16.38 14.85
N PHE A 81 -2.84 -16.60 14.09
CA PHE A 81 -2.10 -17.86 14.13
C PHE A 81 -1.05 -17.85 15.23
N ILE A 82 -0.38 -16.71 15.41
CA ILE A 82 0.66 -16.52 16.43
C ILE A 82 0.29 -15.29 17.27
N PRO A 83 -0.12 -15.47 18.54
CA PRO A 83 -0.44 -14.35 19.43
C PRO A 83 0.67 -13.29 19.44
N GLY A 84 0.31 -12.02 19.24
CA GLY A 84 1.24 -10.89 19.28
C GLY A 84 2.12 -10.66 18.04
N ILE A 85 2.26 -11.64 17.12
CA ILE A 85 3.05 -11.46 15.88
C ILE A 85 2.15 -11.24 14.68
N GLY A 86 1.14 -12.09 14.48
CA GLY A 86 0.24 -11.95 13.35
C GLY A 86 -0.61 -13.16 13.05
N GLY A 87 -1.60 -12.93 12.20
CA GLY A 87 -2.57 -13.92 11.74
C GLY A 87 -2.90 -13.75 10.27
N PHE A 88 -3.97 -14.39 9.81
CA PHE A 88 -4.60 -14.09 8.53
C PHE A 88 -5.49 -12.85 8.69
N ASN A 89 -5.12 -11.74 8.05
CA ASN A 89 -5.86 -10.50 8.08
C ASN A 89 -6.30 -10.09 6.65
N PRO A 90 -7.56 -10.34 6.26
CA PRO A 90 -8.04 -10.04 4.92
C PRO A 90 -8.05 -8.54 4.59
N THR A 91 -8.05 -7.67 5.60
CA THR A 91 -8.02 -6.22 5.41
C THR A 91 -6.68 -5.76 4.87
N LEU A 92 -5.57 -6.44 5.20
CA LEU A 92 -4.24 -6.07 4.70
C LEU A 92 -4.15 -6.16 3.18
N SER A 93 -4.94 -7.04 2.57
CA SER A 93 -5.13 -7.18 1.12
C SER A 93 -5.76 -5.96 0.44
N LEU A 94 -6.48 -5.12 1.20
CA LEU A 94 -7.10 -3.91 0.65
C LEU A 94 -6.06 -2.85 0.25
N ALA A 95 -4.84 -2.93 0.77
CA ALA A 95 -3.77 -1.99 0.45
C ALA A 95 -3.47 -1.93 -1.06
N PRO A 96 -3.06 -3.03 -1.71
CA PRO A 96 -2.83 -3.02 -3.15
C PRO A 96 -4.13 -2.83 -3.95
N ILE A 97 -5.27 -3.30 -3.45
CA ILE A 97 -6.58 -3.15 -4.14
C ILE A 97 -6.96 -1.67 -4.24
N PHE A 98 -6.98 -0.94 -3.12
CA PHE A 98 -7.32 0.48 -3.11
C PHE A 98 -6.30 1.32 -3.86
N ALA A 99 -5.02 1.02 -3.74
CA ALA A 99 -3.99 1.74 -4.50
C ALA A 99 -4.14 1.51 -6.02
N THR A 100 -4.51 0.31 -6.44
CA THR A 100 -4.74 0.01 -7.86
C THR A 100 -6.03 0.66 -8.39
N LEU A 101 -7.11 0.65 -7.60
CA LEU A 101 -8.43 1.14 -8.01
C LEU A 101 -8.56 2.66 -7.90
N PHE A 102 -8.04 3.26 -6.84
CA PHE A 102 -8.16 4.69 -6.54
C PHE A 102 -6.87 5.46 -6.78
N GLY A 103 -5.77 4.79 -7.13
CA GLY A 103 -4.52 5.42 -7.47
C GLY A 103 -3.83 6.05 -6.25
N LEU A 104 -3.28 7.24 -6.44
CA LEU A 104 -2.61 7.98 -5.37
C LEU A 104 -3.50 8.20 -4.12
N PRO A 105 -4.81 8.56 -4.21
CA PRO A 105 -5.74 8.63 -3.10
C PRO A 105 -5.82 7.36 -2.27
N GLY A 106 -5.92 6.21 -2.95
CA GLY A 106 -5.95 4.90 -2.28
C GLY A 106 -4.62 4.60 -1.60
N ALA A 107 -3.51 4.91 -2.27
CA ALA A 107 -2.17 4.71 -1.71
C ALA A 107 -1.90 5.61 -0.50
N ILE A 108 -2.28 6.89 -0.56
CA ILE A 108 -2.19 7.84 0.55
C ILE A 108 -3.08 7.37 1.70
N GLY A 109 -4.36 7.11 1.42
CA GLY A 109 -5.34 6.72 2.42
C GLY A 109 -4.87 5.52 3.22
N VAL A 110 -4.42 4.46 2.55
CA VAL A 110 -3.91 3.26 3.23
C VAL A 110 -2.60 3.55 3.98
N THR A 111 -1.59 4.11 3.32
CA THR A 111 -0.26 4.28 3.90
C THR A 111 -0.28 5.21 5.10
N PHE A 112 -0.88 6.40 4.96
CA PHE A 112 -0.93 7.41 6.02
C PHE A 112 -1.93 7.07 7.13
N SER A 113 -2.83 6.12 6.90
CA SER A 113 -3.67 5.61 7.99
C SER A 113 -2.89 4.76 9.00
N MET A 114 -1.73 4.20 8.63
CA MET A 114 -0.94 3.32 9.53
C MET A 114 -0.58 3.97 10.85
N PRO A 115 0.14 5.11 10.86
CA PRO A 115 0.46 5.77 12.13
C PRO A 115 -0.79 6.26 12.86
N ILE A 116 -1.86 6.63 12.15
CA ILE A 116 -3.13 7.05 12.75
C ILE A 116 -3.79 5.87 13.50
N GLY A 117 -3.87 4.69 12.88
CA GLY A 117 -4.44 3.50 13.52
C GLY A 117 -3.60 3.01 14.69
N ASP A 118 -2.28 3.10 14.59
CA ASP A 118 -1.39 2.77 15.70
C ASP A 118 -1.55 3.77 16.85
N ALA A 119 -1.74 5.06 16.57
CA ALA A 119 -2.03 6.07 17.58
C ALA A 119 -3.38 5.82 18.28
N ILE A 120 -4.43 5.51 17.52
CA ILE A 120 -5.77 5.21 18.07
C ILE A 120 -5.75 3.96 18.97
N SER A 121 -4.95 2.96 18.61
CA SER A 121 -4.83 1.72 19.39
C SER A 121 -3.84 1.81 20.56
N GLY A 122 -3.12 2.93 20.71
CA GLY A 122 -2.07 3.10 21.71
C GLY A 122 -0.77 2.33 21.40
N ALA A 123 -0.62 1.84 20.17
CA ALA A 123 0.52 1.05 19.70
C ALA A 123 1.55 1.85 18.88
N LEU A 124 1.46 3.19 18.88
CA LEU A 124 2.38 4.05 18.14
C LEU A 124 3.79 3.97 18.73
N THR A 125 4.72 3.37 17.98
CA THR A 125 6.11 3.15 18.40
C THR A 125 7.08 3.46 17.25
N LEU A 126 8.40 3.30 17.49
CA LEU A 126 9.39 3.29 16.41
C LEU A 126 9.12 2.21 15.35
N GLY A 127 8.43 1.13 15.72
CA GLY A 127 7.96 0.11 14.76
C GLY A 127 6.87 0.63 13.83
N SER A 128 6.07 1.61 14.25
CA SER A 128 5.06 2.24 13.40
C SER A 128 5.67 3.05 12.26
N VAL A 129 6.87 3.60 12.44
CA VAL A 129 7.62 4.26 11.35
C VAL A 129 7.98 3.23 10.28
N ALA A 130 8.42 2.05 10.70
CA ALA A 130 8.69 0.94 9.78
C ALA A 130 7.42 0.51 9.02
N GLY A 131 6.33 0.28 9.74
CA GLY A 131 5.03 -0.06 9.14
C GLY A 131 4.59 0.98 8.12
N PHE A 132 4.57 2.25 8.52
CA PHE A 132 4.19 3.39 7.68
C PHE A 132 5.03 3.51 6.39
N LEU A 133 6.34 3.67 6.52
CA LEU A 133 7.20 3.92 5.37
C LEU A 133 7.29 2.70 4.46
N SER A 134 7.37 1.51 5.04
CA SER A 134 7.39 0.28 4.25
C SER A 134 6.06 0.03 3.53
N HIS A 135 4.91 0.47 4.09
CA HIS A 135 3.60 0.34 3.44
C HIS A 135 3.51 1.07 2.10
N THR A 136 4.41 2.03 1.87
CA THR A 136 4.59 2.67 0.56
C THR A 136 4.81 1.62 -0.53
N PHE A 137 5.57 0.57 -0.28
CA PHE A 137 5.88 -0.43 -1.31
C PHE A 137 4.71 -1.34 -1.65
N VAL A 138 3.79 -1.58 -0.71
CA VAL A 138 2.59 -2.39 -0.97
C VAL A 138 1.45 -1.58 -1.58
N THR A 139 1.55 -0.24 -1.61
CA THR A 139 0.54 0.65 -2.19
C THR A 139 1.03 1.36 -3.45
N TRP A 140 2.20 2.00 -3.40
CA TRP A 140 2.75 2.78 -4.50
C TRP A 140 3.15 1.91 -5.70
N LEU A 141 3.79 0.75 -5.50
CA LEU A 141 4.12 -0.15 -6.60
C LEU A 141 2.88 -0.58 -7.40
N PRO A 142 1.84 -1.15 -6.79
CA PRO A 142 0.69 -1.60 -7.57
C PRO A 142 -0.06 -0.44 -8.23
N TYR A 143 -0.15 0.72 -7.57
CA TYR A 143 -0.65 1.95 -8.19
C TYR A 143 0.09 2.29 -9.50
N LYS A 144 1.43 2.25 -9.51
CA LYS A 144 2.21 2.63 -10.71
C LYS A 144 2.30 1.53 -11.76
N MET A 145 2.51 0.30 -11.31
CA MET A 145 2.94 -0.79 -12.18
C MET A 145 1.76 -1.57 -12.74
N VAL A 146 0.62 -1.61 -12.05
CA VAL A 146 -0.60 -2.26 -12.55
C VAL A 146 -1.32 -1.34 -13.54
N ARG A 147 -1.32 -1.75 -14.80
CA ARG A 147 -1.84 -0.94 -15.91
C ARG A 147 -3.36 -1.00 -16.04
N THR A 148 -3.92 -2.18 -15.89
CA THR A 148 -5.35 -2.40 -16.00
C THR A 148 -5.70 -3.44 -14.96
N PRO A 149 -6.60 -3.14 -14.01
CA PRO A 149 -6.99 -4.10 -12.99
C PRO A 149 -8.24 -4.88 -13.40
N ASP A 150 -8.29 -5.30 -14.67
CA ASP A 150 -9.37 -6.13 -15.22
C ASP A 150 -8.97 -7.60 -15.17
N PHE A 151 -9.49 -8.32 -14.19
CA PHE A 151 -9.15 -9.72 -13.96
C PHE A 151 -9.74 -10.68 -14.99
N LYS A 152 -10.49 -10.17 -15.98
CA LYS A 152 -10.85 -10.95 -17.18
C LYS A 152 -9.67 -11.09 -18.14
N ILE A 153 -8.63 -10.27 -18.00
CA ILE A 153 -7.44 -10.26 -18.88
C ILE A 153 -6.29 -10.96 -18.14
N PRO A 154 -5.78 -12.11 -18.63
CA PRO A 154 -4.71 -12.85 -17.93
C PRO A 154 -3.44 -12.03 -17.68
N ALA A 155 -3.05 -11.17 -18.63
CA ALA A 155 -1.89 -10.29 -18.47
C ALA A 155 -2.09 -9.23 -17.36
N ALA A 156 -3.32 -8.78 -17.13
CA ALA A 156 -3.66 -7.87 -16.04
C ALA A 156 -3.55 -8.58 -14.68
N VAL A 157 -4.05 -9.82 -14.60
CA VAL A 157 -3.91 -10.67 -13.41
C VAL A 157 -2.43 -10.90 -13.11
N ALA A 158 -1.64 -11.32 -14.10
CA ALA A 158 -0.21 -11.54 -13.93
C ALA A 158 0.53 -10.27 -13.47
N SER A 159 0.22 -9.11 -14.07
CA SER A 159 0.79 -7.83 -13.66
C SER A 159 0.40 -7.46 -12.22
N TYR A 160 -0.85 -7.67 -11.84
CA TYR A 160 -1.31 -7.43 -10.47
C TYR A 160 -0.58 -8.33 -9.48
N TYR A 161 -0.48 -9.63 -9.73
CA TYR A 161 0.18 -10.57 -8.83
C TYR A 161 1.67 -10.31 -8.70
N LEU A 162 2.36 -10.02 -9.82
CA LEU A 162 3.78 -9.69 -9.80
C LEU A 162 4.05 -8.50 -8.88
N TRP A 163 3.33 -7.38 -9.06
CA TRP A 163 3.65 -6.14 -8.35
C TRP A 163 3.03 -6.06 -6.95
N SER A 164 1.80 -6.55 -6.79
CA SER A 164 1.01 -6.41 -5.56
C SER A 164 1.23 -7.53 -4.55
N ILE A 165 1.55 -8.74 -5.01
CA ILE A 165 1.57 -9.96 -4.19
C ILE A 165 2.99 -10.51 -4.04
N ILE A 166 3.88 -10.22 -5.00
CA ILE A 166 5.27 -10.70 -4.94
C ILE A 166 6.22 -9.54 -4.63
N VAL A 167 6.40 -8.59 -5.55
CA VAL A 167 7.47 -7.58 -5.42
C VAL A 167 7.23 -6.63 -4.25
N GLY A 168 6.04 -6.03 -4.15
CA GLY A 168 5.70 -5.12 -3.04
C GLY A 168 5.86 -5.80 -1.67
N PRO A 169 5.23 -6.96 -1.42
CA PRO A 169 5.36 -7.70 -0.16
C PRO A 169 6.78 -8.18 0.15
N VAL A 170 7.59 -8.56 -0.84
CA VAL A 170 8.99 -8.94 -0.61
C VAL A 170 9.82 -7.74 -0.16
N ILE A 171 9.68 -6.59 -0.81
CA ILE A 171 10.35 -5.36 -0.35
C ILE A 171 9.87 -5.01 1.06
N HIS A 172 8.57 -5.10 1.30
CA HIS A 172 7.97 -4.82 2.61
C HIS A 172 8.51 -5.73 3.72
N ALA A 173 8.69 -7.02 3.40
CA ALA A 173 9.23 -8.07 4.26
C ALA A 173 10.76 -7.98 4.46
N ILE A 174 11.46 -7.09 3.75
CA ILE A 174 12.87 -6.77 4.03
C ILE A 174 12.93 -5.48 4.87
N VAL A 175 12.17 -4.46 4.45
CA VAL A 175 12.26 -3.11 5.01
C VAL A 175 11.76 -3.04 6.46
N ILE A 176 10.64 -3.69 6.80
CA ILE A 176 10.14 -3.70 8.19
C ILE A 176 11.14 -4.42 9.14
N PRO A 177 11.44 -5.71 8.95
CA PRO A 177 12.28 -6.43 9.90
C PRO A 177 13.70 -5.84 9.96
N GLY A 178 14.27 -5.40 8.83
CA GLY A 178 15.58 -4.75 8.83
C GLY A 178 15.62 -3.44 9.62
N TRP A 179 14.54 -2.65 9.61
CA TRP A 179 14.43 -1.48 10.47
C TRP A 179 14.24 -1.84 11.95
N LEU A 180 13.36 -2.79 12.25
CA LEU A 180 13.11 -3.22 13.62
C LEU A 180 14.36 -3.79 14.29
N ASP A 181 15.15 -4.53 13.51
CA ASP A 181 16.43 -5.09 13.92
C ASP A 181 17.50 -4.00 14.09
N PHE A 182 17.67 -3.12 13.11
CA PHE A 182 18.59 -1.98 13.19
C PHE A 182 18.32 -1.05 14.39
N THR A 183 17.05 -0.83 14.71
CA THR A 183 16.64 0.02 15.84
C THR A 183 16.54 -0.73 17.16
N HIS A 184 16.76 -2.04 17.16
CA HIS A 184 16.65 -2.94 18.31
C HIS A 184 15.30 -2.83 19.05
N VAL A 185 14.22 -2.51 18.33
CA VAL A 185 12.86 -2.42 18.90
C VAL A 185 12.34 -3.79 19.33
N VAL A 186 12.76 -4.84 18.62
CA VAL A 186 12.51 -6.25 18.98
C VAL A 186 13.79 -7.06 18.77
N PRO A 187 13.91 -8.25 19.38
CA PRO A 187 15.05 -9.14 19.10
C PRO A 187 15.15 -9.49 17.61
N THR A 188 16.36 -9.61 17.09
CA THR A 188 16.66 -9.97 15.70
C THR A 188 15.92 -11.23 15.24
N ALA A 189 15.87 -12.25 16.11
CA ALA A 189 15.12 -13.48 15.86
C ALA A 189 13.61 -13.22 15.64
N VAL A 190 13.01 -12.30 16.39
CA VAL A 190 11.59 -11.93 16.24
C VAL A 190 11.36 -11.13 14.96
N ALA A 191 12.24 -10.17 14.65
CA ALA A 191 12.16 -9.39 13.41
C ALA A 191 12.19 -10.32 12.18
N TRP A 192 13.25 -11.13 12.03
CA TRP A 192 13.42 -11.94 10.83
C TRP A 192 12.64 -13.26 10.84
N GLY A 193 12.54 -13.92 11.99
CA GLY A 193 11.87 -15.22 12.11
C GLY A 193 10.36 -15.13 12.35
N GLY A 194 9.87 -14.03 12.93
CA GLY A 194 8.45 -13.83 13.22
C GLY A 194 7.76 -12.85 12.26
N VAL A 195 8.32 -11.63 12.12
CA VAL A 195 7.68 -10.56 11.35
C VAL A 195 7.76 -10.81 9.84
N THR A 196 8.90 -11.27 9.32
CA THR A 196 9.06 -11.56 7.87
C THR A 196 8.02 -12.55 7.34
N PRO A 197 7.82 -13.76 7.93
CA PRO A 197 6.80 -14.68 7.45
C PRO A 197 5.38 -14.14 7.61
N ALA A 198 5.09 -13.43 8.71
CA ALA A 198 3.78 -12.82 8.94
C ALA A 198 3.43 -11.79 7.86
N ILE A 199 4.41 -10.99 7.43
CA ILE A 199 4.25 -10.05 6.31
C ILE A 199 3.98 -10.80 5.01
N LEU A 200 4.81 -11.79 4.65
CA LEU A 200 4.65 -12.53 3.40
C LEU A 200 3.30 -13.28 3.36
N LEU A 201 2.83 -13.80 4.49
CA LEU A 201 1.52 -14.43 4.61
C LEU A 201 0.38 -13.43 4.39
N ASN A 202 0.44 -12.26 4.99
CA ASN A 202 -0.63 -11.28 4.91
C ASN A 202 -0.62 -10.49 3.60
N HIS A 203 0.51 -9.88 3.26
CA HIS A 203 0.61 -9.05 2.08
C HIS A 203 0.82 -9.85 0.80
N GLY A 204 1.31 -11.10 0.89
CA GLY A 204 1.41 -12.03 -0.23
C GLY A 204 0.21 -12.96 -0.33
N LEU A 205 0.18 -14.04 0.46
CA LEU A 205 -0.81 -15.11 0.30
C LEU A 205 -2.26 -14.65 0.54
N THR A 206 -2.50 -13.90 1.61
CA THR A 206 -3.84 -13.39 1.95
C THR A 206 -4.31 -12.39 0.88
N SER A 207 -3.43 -11.51 0.42
CA SER A 207 -3.69 -10.65 -0.75
C SER A 207 -4.01 -11.43 -2.01
N ALA A 208 -3.33 -12.54 -2.26
CA ALA A 208 -3.58 -13.39 -3.43
C ALA A 208 -5.00 -13.96 -3.45
N VAL A 209 -5.47 -14.46 -2.31
CA VAL A 209 -6.81 -15.04 -2.19
C VAL A 209 -7.87 -13.94 -2.23
N VAL A 210 -7.70 -12.88 -1.43
CA VAL A 210 -8.70 -11.82 -1.31
C VAL A 210 -8.81 -11.01 -2.61
N ALA A 211 -7.69 -10.70 -3.28
CA ALA A 211 -7.73 -9.96 -4.54
C ALA A 211 -8.39 -10.77 -5.66
N ALA A 212 -8.18 -12.10 -5.72
CA ALA A 212 -8.85 -12.95 -6.70
C ALA A 212 -10.38 -12.85 -6.63
N ILE A 213 -10.94 -12.63 -5.43
CA ILE A 213 -12.37 -12.48 -5.20
C ILE A 213 -12.81 -11.03 -5.38
N LEU A 214 -12.13 -10.09 -4.73
CA LEU A 214 -12.57 -8.70 -4.65
C LEU A 214 -12.30 -7.93 -5.93
N MET A 215 -11.20 -8.16 -6.64
CA MET A 215 -10.89 -7.37 -7.85
C MET A 215 -11.94 -7.51 -8.96
N PRO A 216 -12.39 -8.73 -9.34
CA PRO A 216 -13.46 -8.90 -10.32
C PRO A 216 -14.78 -8.22 -9.95
N ILE A 217 -15.05 -8.05 -8.64
CA ILE A 217 -16.27 -7.42 -8.13
C ILE A 217 -16.11 -5.89 -8.06
N LEU A 218 -15.02 -5.42 -7.46
CA LEU A 218 -14.81 -4.01 -7.15
C LEU A 218 -14.45 -3.20 -8.39
N TYR A 219 -13.62 -3.72 -9.30
CA TYR A 219 -13.22 -2.98 -10.50
C TYR A 219 -14.40 -2.48 -11.35
N PRO A 220 -15.37 -3.32 -11.76
CA PRO A 220 -16.51 -2.84 -12.55
C PRO A 220 -17.37 -1.85 -11.77
N VAL A 221 -17.56 -2.04 -10.46
CA VAL A 221 -18.34 -1.12 -9.61
C VAL A 221 -17.66 0.24 -9.49
N VAL A 222 -16.35 0.26 -9.19
CA VAL A 222 -15.54 1.48 -9.09
C VAL A 222 -15.50 2.23 -10.42
N LYS A 223 -15.33 1.49 -11.52
CA LYS A 223 -15.32 2.08 -12.86
C LYS A 223 -16.69 2.65 -13.25
N ALA A 224 -17.77 1.91 -13.03
CA ALA A 224 -19.13 2.38 -13.33
C ALA A 224 -19.53 3.63 -12.53
N ARG A 225 -18.97 3.81 -11.32
CA ARG A 225 -19.18 4.99 -10.48
C ARG A 225 -18.23 6.15 -10.79
N GLY A 226 -17.38 6.04 -11.82
CA GLY A 226 -16.40 7.08 -12.16
C GLY A 226 -15.34 7.32 -11.08
N LEU A 227 -15.09 6.32 -10.23
CA LEU A 227 -14.11 6.40 -9.13
C LEU A 227 -12.74 5.83 -9.53
N TYR A 228 -12.65 5.14 -10.67
CA TYR A 228 -11.38 4.59 -11.15
C TYR A 228 -10.42 5.72 -11.54
N TRP A 229 -9.23 5.71 -10.96
CA TRP A 229 -8.34 6.87 -11.01
C TRP A 229 -7.81 7.20 -12.41
N LYS A 230 -7.57 6.20 -13.26
CA LYS A 230 -7.05 6.47 -14.63
C LYS A 230 -8.06 7.19 -15.50
N ASP A 231 -9.35 7.00 -15.23
CA ASP A 231 -10.42 7.70 -15.94
C ASP A 231 -10.61 9.13 -15.39
N ARG A 232 -10.10 9.43 -14.18
CA ARG A 232 -10.19 10.74 -13.52
C ARG A 232 -8.96 11.62 -13.72
N TYR A 233 -7.78 11.03 -13.90
CA TYR A 233 -6.51 11.76 -13.96
C TYR A 233 -6.25 12.21 -15.39
N LEU A 234 -7.08 13.13 -15.86
CA LEU A 234 -6.93 13.70 -17.19
C LEU A 234 -5.76 14.69 -17.19
N PRO A 235 -4.95 14.73 -18.26
CA PRO A 235 -4.05 15.84 -18.55
C PRO A 235 -4.75 17.19 -18.40
N ALA A 236 -4.04 18.23 -17.96
CA ALA A 236 -4.62 19.54 -17.66
C ALA A 236 -5.37 20.16 -18.87
N ASP A 237 -4.95 19.85 -20.09
CA ASP A 237 -5.55 20.23 -21.37
C ASP A 237 -6.82 19.44 -21.73
N GLN A 238 -7.10 18.35 -21.01
CA GLN A 238 -8.23 17.45 -21.25
C GLN A 238 -9.23 17.42 -20.08
N GLN A 239 -9.03 18.27 -19.06
CA GLN A 239 -10.01 18.42 -18.00
C GLN A 239 -11.26 19.13 -18.55
N PRO A 240 -12.48 18.58 -18.36
CA PRO A 240 -13.69 19.22 -18.84
C PRO A 240 -13.87 20.59 -18.16
N GLU A 241 -14.22 21.62 -18.93
CA GLU A 241 -14.42 22.97 -18.40
C GLU A 241 -15.41 22.95 -17.21
N PRO A 242 -15.15 23.75 -16.15
CA PRO A 242 -16.06 23.84 -15.03
C PRO A 242 -17.45 24.23 -15.55
N ARG A 243 -18.45 23.39 -15.23
CA ARG A 243 -19.82 23.56 -15.68
C ARG A 243 -20.30 24.94 -15.20
N LYS A 244 -20.44 25.90 -16.12
CA LYS A 244 -20.91 27.26 -15.82
C LYS A 244 -22.22 27.12 -15.05
N SER A 245 -22.27 27.64 -13.82
CA SER A 245 -23.48 27.66 -13.02
C SER A 245 -24.55 28.39 -13.81
N VAL A 246 -25.62 27.69 -14.17
CA VAL A 246 -26.81 28.32 -14.76
C VAL A 246 -27.29 29.36 -13.74
N PRO A 247 -27.38 30.65 -14.10
CA PRO A 247 -27.88 31.66 -13.18
C PRO A 247 -29.26 31.22 -12.70
N SER A 248 -29.44 31.09 -11.38
CA SER A 248 -30.75 30.84 -10.80
C SER A 248 -31.67 31.97 -11.27
N ALA A 249 -32.68 31.63 -12.08
CA ALA A 249 -33.71 32.59 -12.46
C ALA A 249 -34.26 33.21 -11.16
N ARG A 250 -34.08 34.53 -11.01
CA ARG A 250 -34.66 35.26 -9.89
C ARG A 250 -36.19 35.12 -10.01
N PRO A 251 -36.91 34.78 -8.92
CA PRO A 251 -38.35 34.88 -8.92
C PRO A 251 -38.76 36.35 -9.12
N ALA A 252 -39.72 36.55 -10.02
CA ALA A 252 -40.37 37.85 -10.28
C ALA A 252 -41.35 38.22 -9.17
#